data_AF-A0A1H6F362-F1
#
_entry.id   AF-A0A1H6F362-F1
#
_cell.length_a   1.000
_cell.length_b   1.000
_cell.length_c   1.000
_cell.angle_alpha   90.00
_cell.angle_beta   90.00
_cell.angle_gamma   90.00
#
_symmetry.space_group_name_H-M   'P 1'
#
loop_
_entity.id
_entity.type
_entity.pdbx_description
1 polymer ?
#
loop_
_entity_poly.entity_id
_entity_poly.type
_entity_poly.pdbx_seq_one_letter_code
_entity_poly.pdbx_strand_id
1 'polypeptide(L)'
;MLEEASRADVGGYPPYNIELTGEDRYRITLAVAGFSEEELELEVKEHVLRISGKRTEDKEVPEFLYQGIATRAFERRYQLAEHIRIEGAQLKDGLLHINLVREIPEAMKPRKIAIHTEEAHPVIENKAA
;
A
#
# COMPACT_ATOMS: atom_id res chain seq x y z
N MET A 1 24.76 -3.16 7.49
CA MET A 1 24.51 -2.01 6.61
C MET A 1 23.01 -1.91 6.41
N LEU A 2 22.31 -1.33 7.40
CA LEU A 2 20.93 -0.88 7.22
C LEU A 2 21.06 0.56 6.74
N GLU A 3 20.94 0.76 5.43
CA GLU A 3 20.98 2.08 4.82
C GLU A 3 19.79 2.90 5.32
N GLU A 4 20.16 3.91 6.08
CA GLU A 4 19.45 5.15 6.40
C GLU A 4 18.42 5.51 5.31
N ALA A 5 17.15 5.23 5.59
CA ALA A 5 16.04 5.71 4.79
C ALA A 5 16.04 7.25 4.85
N SER A 6 16.65 7.81 3.80
CA SER A 6 16.64 9.20 3.37
C SER A 6 15.62 10.08 4.09
N ARG A 7 16.14 10.99 4.92
CA ARG A 7 15.52 12.29 5.18
C ARG A 7 15.34 13.03 3.85
N ALA A 8 14.26 12.76 3.15
CA ALA A 8 13.88 13.47 1.92
C ALA A 8 12.36 13.42 1.72
N ASP A 9 11.62 14.10 2.61
CA ASP A 9 10.47 14.98 2.30
C ASP A 9 9.82 15.41 3.64
N VAL A 10 10.47 16.32 4.37
CA VAL A 10 9.78 17.06 5.44
C VAL A 10 9.07 18.23 4.76
N GLY A 11 7.98 18.01 4.01
CA GLY A 11 7.37 19.13 3.27
C GLY A 11 6.06 18.94 2.52
N GLY A 12 5.61 17.72 2.23
CA GLY A 12 4.37 17.54 1.48
C GLY A 12 3.12 17.64 2.36
N TYR A 13 2.05 18.24 1.82
CA TYR A 13 0.70 18.16 2.37
C TYR A 13 -0.16 17.21 1.53
N PRO A 14 -1.09 16.48 2.16
CA PRO A 14 -1.30 16.44 3.60
C PRO A 14 -0.22 15.60 4.31
N PRO A 15 0.02 15.83 5.61
CA PRO A 15 0.90 14.97 6.38
C PRO A 15 0.26 13.59 6.50
N TYR A 16 1.09 12.55 6.53
CA TYR A 16 0.63 11.17 6.55
C TYR A 16 1.56 10.28 7.35
N ASN A 17 1.02 9.15 7.80
CA ASN A 17 1.73 8.06 8.45
C ASN A 17 1.48 6.77 7.67
N ILE A 18 2.44 5.85 7.73
CA ILE A 18 2.28 4.46 7.28
C ILE A 18 2.69 3.58 8.46
N GLU A 19 1.79 2.71 8.91
CA GLU A 19 2.02 1.85 10.08
C GLU A 19 1.74 0.38 9.76
N LEU A 20 2.50 -0.50 10.41
CA LEU A 20 2.25 -1.94 10.43
C LEU A 20 1.20 -2.22 11.52
N THR A 21 0.06 -2.79 11.13
CA THR A 21 -1.06 -3.11 12.05
C THR A 21 -1.19 -4.60 12.35
N GLY A 22 -0.40 -5.44 11.68
CA GLY A 22 -0.31 -6.89 11.87
C GLY A 22 0.75 -7.49 10.97
N GLU A 23 0.89 -8.82 10.95
CA GLU A 23 1.95 -9.53 10.19
C GLU A 23 1.94 -9.19 8.69
N ASP A 24 0.75 -9.10 8.09
CA ASP A 24 0.55 -8.76 6.67
C ASP A 24 -0.43 -7.59 6.50
N ARG A 25 -0.59 -6.74 7.53
CA ARG A 25 -1.56 -5.64 7.52
C ARG A 25 -0.88 -4.31 7.73
N TYR A 26 -1.24 -3.34 6.90
CA TYR A 26 -0.69 -1.99 6.92
C TYR A 26 -1.83 -0.98 6.94
N ARG A 27 -1.56 0.22 7.43
CA ARG A 27 -2.49 1.34 7.35
C ARG A 27 -1.77 2.60 6.93
N ILE A 28 -2.30 3.28 5.92
CA ILE A 28 -1.91 4.65 5.58
C ILE A 28 -2.93 5.58 6.24
N THR A 29 -2.46 6.56 6.99
CA THR A 29 -3.30 7.59 7.63
C THR A 29 -2.91 8.97 7.12
N LEU A 30 -3.84 9.72 6.54
CA LEU A 30 -3.61 11.08 6.04
C LEU A 30 -4.45 12.10 6.80
N ALA A 31 -3.88 13.25 7.16
CA ALA A 31 -4.66 14.34 7.77
C ALA A 31 -5.38 15.17 6.71
N VAL A 32 -6.67 14.95 6.52
CA VAL A 32 -7.51 15.58 5.49
C VAL A 32 -8.63 16.41 6.11
N ALA A 33 -8.38 17.00 7.28
CA ALA A 33 -9.35 17.85 7.95
C ALA A 33 -9.81 18.98 7.02
N GLY A 34 -11.14 19.17 6.93
CA GLY A 34 -11.76 20.17 6.06
C GLY A 34 -12.22 19.65 4.70
N PHE A 35 -11.98 18.37 4.37
CA PHE A 35 -12.59 17.67 3.24
C PHE A 35 -13.74 16.78 3.71
N SER A 36 -14.82 16.78 2.93
CA SER A 36 -15.90 15.80 3.00
C SER A 36 -15.56 14.56 2.16
N GLU A 37 -16.34 13.49 2.31
CA GLU A 37 -16.15 12.26 1.54
C GLU A 37 -16.30 12.51 0.04
N GLU A 38 -17.26 13.33 -0.39
CA GLU A 38 -17.46 13.67 -1.82
C GLU A 38 -16.32 14.51 -2.43
N GLU A 39 -15.51 15.17 -1.61
CA GLU A 39 -14.36 15.98 -2.04
C GLU A 39 -13.06 15.17 -2.12
N LEU A 40 -13.10 13.89 -1.72
CA LEU A 40 -11.95 12.97 -1.71
C LEU A 40 -12.13 11.88 -2.76
N GLU A 41 -11.05 11.58 -3.48
CA GLU A 41 -11.01 10.53 -4.49
C GLU A 41 -9.82 9.61 -4.22
N LEU A 42 -10.06 8.30 -4.27
CA LEU A 42 -9.04 7.26 -4.14
C LEU A 42 -9.09 6.37 -5.38
N GLU A 43 -7.97 6.25 -6.08
CA GLU A 43 -7.85 5.41 -7.28
C GLU A 43 -6.59 4.53 -7.17
N VAL A 44 -6.69 3.27 -7.59
CA VAL A 44 -5.53 2.40 -7.76
C VAL A 44 -5.35 2.08 -9.23
N LYS A 45 -4.19 2.43 -9.77
CA LYS A 45 -3.81 2.11 -11.14
C LYS A 45 -2.35 1.69 -11.18
N GLU A 46 -2.05 0.56 -11.83
CA GLU A 46 -0.68 0.08 -12.06
C GLU A 46 0.19 0.04 -10.78
N HIS A 47 -0.36 -0.51 -9.69
CA HIS A 47 0.28 -0.57 -8.36
C HIS A 47 0.55 0.81 -7.73
N VAL A 48 -0.09 1.87 -8.20
CA VAL A 48 -0.03 3.20 -7.60
C VAL A 48 -1.40 3.54 -7.02
N LEU A 49 -1.43 3.83 -5.72
CA LEU A 49 -2.58 4.42 -5.06
C LEU A 49 -2.48 5.95 -5.16
N ARG A 50 -3.40 6.56 -5.91
CA ARG A 50 -3.61 8.01 -5.96
C ARG A 50 -4.71 8.39 -4.96
N ILE A 51 -4.43 9.40 -4.16
CA ILE A 51 -5.39 10.03 -3.24
C ILE A 51 -5.42 11.51 -3.58
N SER A 52 -6.57 12.02 -3.99
CA SER A 52 -6.77 13.43 -4.29
C SER A 52 -7.89 14.02 -3.45
N GLY A 53 -7.75 15.30 -3.11
CA GLY A 53 -8.79 16.07 -2.47
C GLY A 53 -8.96 17.39 -3.18
N LYS A 54 -10.19 17.74 -3.58
CA LYS A 54 -10.51 19.03 -4.19
C LYS A 54 -11.85 19.53 -3.65
N ARG A 55 -11.85 20.77 -3.16
CA ARG A 55 -13.06 21.48 -2.76
C ARG A 55 -13.95 21.76 -3.98
N THR A 56 -15.24 21.51 -3.84
CA THR A 56 -16.23 21.93 -4.83
C THR A 56 -16.36 23.46 -4.79
N GLU A 57 -16.16 24.13 -5.92
CA GLU A 57 -16.12 25.59 -6.06
C GLU A 57 -17.53 26.19 -6.03
N ASP A 58 -18.27 26.06 -4.93
CA ASP A 58 -19.69 26.46 -4.88
C ASP A 58 -20.09 27.27 -3.64
N LYS A 59 -19.13 27.84 -2.91
CA LYS A 59 -19.46 28.73 -1.79
C LYS A 59 -18.73 30.05 -1.94
N GLU A 60 -19.51 31.14 -1.92
CA GLU A 60 -19.02 32.51 -1.80
C GLU A 60 -17.84 32.53 -0.83
N VAL A 61 -16.66 32.91 -1.34
CA VAL A 61 -15.45 32.94 -0.52
C VAL A 61 -15.68 33.97 0.57
N PRO A 62 -15.68 33.58 1.86
CA PRO A 62 -15.89 34.53 2.95
C PRO A 62 -14.83 35.62 2.91
N GLU A 63 -15.19 36.84 3.28
CA GLU A 63 -14.21 37.87 3.57
C GLU A 63 -13.49 37.50 4.88
N PHE A 64 -12.26 37.00 4.76
CA PHE A 64 -11.47 36.59 5.91
C PHE A 64 -10.70 37.77 6.48
N LEU A 65 -10.84 38.05 7.78
CA LEU A 65 -9.95 38.95 8.51
C LEU A 65 -8.56 38.31 8.74
N TYR A 66 -8.53 36.99 8.90
CA TYR A 66 -7.33 36.17 8.98
C TYR A 66 -7.66 34.72 8.61
N GLN A 67 -6.86 34.09 7.76
CA GLN A 67 -7.08 32.72 7.29
C GLN A 67 -5.87 31.84 7.65
N GLY A 68 -5.92 31.18 8.81
CA GLY A 68 -4.88 30.25 9.26
C GLY A 68 -5.00 28.82 8.71
N ILE A 69 -6.16 28.46 8.15
CA ILE A 69 -6.45 27.13 7.62
C ILE A 69 -7.02 27.31 6.21
N ALA A 70 -6.18 27.06 5.21
CA ALA A 70 -6.59 27.05 3.81
C ALA A 70 -6.71 25.60 3.34
N THR A 71 -7.92 25.17 3.00
CA THR A 71 -8.17 23.85 2.40
C THR A 71 -7.70 23.88 0.94
N ARG A 72 -6.41 23.57 0.73
CA ARG A 72 -5.81 23.48 -0.60
C ARG A 72 -6.12 22.13 -1.23
N ALA A 73 -6.40 22.13 -2.53
CA ALA A 73 -6.43 20.89 -3.30
C ALA A 73 -5.10 20.16 -3.16
N PHE A 74 -5.14 18.84 -3.12
CA PHE A 74 -3.94 18.01 -2.99
C PHE A 74 -4.04 16.75 -3.83
N GLU A 75 -2.88 16.19 -4.12
CA GLU A 75 -2.73 14.85 -4.65
C GLU A 75 -1.54 14.17 -3.97
N ARG A 76 -1.73 12.93 -3.56
CA ARG A 76 -0.69 12.05 -3.04
C ARG A 76 -0.70 10.76 -3.83
N ARG A 77 0.50 10.24 -4.09
CA ARG A 77 0.70 8.97 -4.77
C ARG A 77 1.55 8.07 -3.90
N TYR A 78 1.12 6.83 -3.74
CA TYR A 78 1.82 5.80 -2.98
C TYR A 78 2.09 4.64 -3.92
N GLN A 79 3.36 4.27 -4.06
CA GLN A 79 3.74 3.04 -4.74
C GLN A 79 3.39 1.86 -3.83
N LEU A 80 2.52 0.99 -4.29
CA LEU A 80 2.18 -0.26 -3.62
C LEU A 80 3.19 -1.32 -4.04
N ALA A 81 3.64 -2.12 -3.08
CA ALA A 81 4.44 -3.30 -3.37
C ALA A 81 3.60 -4.37 -4.07
N GLU A 82 4.29 -5.31 -4.71
CA GLU A 82 3.65 -6.48 -5.29
C GLU A 82 2.86 -7.22 -4.20
N HIS A 83 1.65 -7.66 -4.55
CA HIS A 83 0.71 -8.36 -3.66
C HIS A 83 0.09 -7.53 -2.53
N ILE A 84 0.25 -6.21 -2.50
CA ILE A 84 -0.54 -5.35 -1.60
C ILE A 84 -1.89 -5.02 -2.25
N ARG A 85 -2.97 -5.22 -1.48
CA ARG A 85 -4.34 -4.85 -1.86
C ARG A 85 -4.96 -3.92 -0.81
N ILE A 86 -5.81 -3.00 -1.26
CA ILE A 86 -6.62 -2.17 -0.37
C ILE A 86 -7.82 -2.97 0.11
N GLU A 87 -7.99 -3.06 1.42
CA GLU A 87 -9.14 -3.71 2.07
C GLU A 87 -10.31 -2.73 2.23
N GLY A 88 -10.02 -1.48 2.55
CA GLY A 88 -11.03 -0.43 2.69
C GLY A 88 -10.43 0.92 3.08
N ALA A 89 -11.27 1.95 3.03
CA ALA A 89 -10.92 3.30 3.44
C ALA A 89 -12.01 3.87 4.37
N GLN A 90 -11.62 4.68 5.33
CA GLN A 90 -12.52 5.33 6.28
C GLN A 90 -12.05 6.74 6.60
N LEU A 91 -12.95 7.71 6.49
CA LEU A 91 -12.75 9.08 6.98
C LEU A 91 -13.29 9.20 8.41
N LYS A 92 -12.45 9.58 9.37
CA LYS A 92 -12.86 9.79 10.77
C LYS A 92 -12.02 10.87 11.42
N ASP A 93 -12.66 11.79 12.14
CA ASP A 93 -11.99 12.85 12.92
C ASP A 93 -10.98 13.69 12.10
N GLY A 94 -11.27 13.91 10.81
CA GLY A 94 -10.37 14.62 9.88
C GLY A 94 -9.17 13.81 9.41
N LEU A 95 -9.15 12.50 9.65
CA LEU A 95 -8.14 11.56 9.19
C LEU A 95 -8.74 10.56 8.20
N LEU A 96 -8.05 10.35 7.09
CA LEU A 96 -8.35 9.29 6.13
C LEU A 96 -7.47 8.09 6.44
N HIS A 97 -8.09 7.00 6.88
CA HIS A 97 -7.46 5.71 7.12
C HIS A 97 -7.68 4.79 5.93
N ILE A 98 -6.61 4.21 5.40
CA ILE A 98 -6.64 3.25 4.29
C ILE A 98 -5.98 1.98 4.79
N ASN A 99 -6.75 0.91 4.88
CA ASN A 99 -6.29 -0.39 5.32
C ASN A 99 -5.80 -1.18 4.12
N LEU A 100 -4.58 -1.73 4.23
CA LEU A 100 -3.95 -2.54 3.21
C LEU A 100 -3.59 -3.91 3.78
N VAL A 101 -3.67 -4.93 2.94
CA VAL A 101 -3.27 -6.29 3.26
C VAL A 101 -2.30 -6.79 2.20
N ARG A 102 -1.29 -7.54 2.63
CA ARG A 102 -0.41 -8.29 1.74
C ARG A 102 -0.96 -9.69 1.54
N GLU A 103 -1.33 -10.04 0.33
CA GLU A 103 -1.83 -11.37 -0.03
C GLU A 103 -0.73 -12.17 -0.71
N ILE A 104 0.06 -12.94 0.05
CA ILE A 104 1.06 -13.84 -0.54
C ILE A 104 0.31 -15.02 -1.19
N PRO A 105 0.36 -15.21 -2.52
CA PRO A 105 -0.32 -16.32 -3.16
C PRO A 105 0.19 -17.65 -2.60
N GLU A 106 -0.71 -18.60 -2.28
CA GLU A 106 -0.31 -19.92 -1.78
C GLU A 106 0.63 -20.67 -2.73
N ALA A 107 0.60 -20.33 -4.03
CA ALA A 107 1.50 -20.87 -5.06
C ALA A 107 2.99 -20.55 -4.83
N MET A 108 3.30 -19.52 -4.03
CA MET A 108 4.66 -19.14 -3.64
C MET A 108 5.13 -19.84 -2.36
N LYS A 109 4.28 -20.66 -1.71
CA LYS A 109 4.73 -21.50 -0.61
C LYS A 109 5.75 -22.50 -1.15
N PRO A 110 6.96 -22.58 -0.57
CA PRO A 110 7.98 -23.50 -1.04
C PRO A 110 7.46 -24.94 -1.00
N ARG A 111 7.45 -25.61 -2.16
CA ARG A 111 7.03 -27.00 -2.29
C ARG A 111 8.23 -27.90 -2.04
N LYS A 112 8.07 -28.92 -1.19
CA LYS A 112 9.08 -29.98 -1.08
C LYS A 112 9.15 -30.75 -2.40
N ILE A 113 10.35 -30.84 -2.97
CA ILE A 113 10.63 -31.72 -4.11
C ILE A 113 11.11 -33.06 -3.52
N ALA A 114 10.46 -34.16 -3.87
CA ALA A 114 10.92 -35.49 -3.50
C ALA A 114 12.14 -35.86 -4.35
N ILE A 115 13.22 -36.33 -3.71
CA ILE A 115 14.38 -36.90 -4.41
C ILE A 115 14.11 -38.40 -4.53
N HIS A 116 13.96 -38.89 -5.76
CA HIS A 116 13.91 -40.32 -6.05
C HIS A 116 15.32 -40.82 -6.36
N THR A 117 15.79 -41.82 -5.62
CA THR A 117 16.97 -42.60 -5.98
C THR A 117 16.54 -43.68 -6.97
N GLU A 118 17.10 -43.66 -8.18
CA GLU A 118 17.02 -44.83 -9.08
C GLU A 118 17.64 -46.02 -8.35
N GLU A 119 16.84 -47.04 -8.07
CA GLU A 119 17.34 -48.32 -7.61
C GLU A 119 18.21 -48.92 -8.72
N ALA A 120 19.43 -49.29 -8.33
CA ALA A 120 20.45 -49.84 -9.19
C ALA A 120 19.88 -50.94 -10.11
N HIS A 121 20.02 -50.73 -11.41
CA HIS A 121 19.79 -51.76 -12.42
C HIS A 121 20.60 -53.01 -12.05
N PRO A 122 19.98 -54.21 -11.93
CA PRO A 122 20.73 -55.43 -11.68
C PRO A 122 21.64 -55.70 -12.88
N VAL A 123 22.95 -55.79 -12.61
CA VAL A 123 23.96 -56.19 -13.58
C VAL A 123 23.60 -57.60 -14.07
N ILE A 124 23.33 -57.74 -15.37
CA ILE A 124 23.09 -59.04 -16.00
C ILE A 124 24.43 -59.79 -16.03
N GLU A 125 24.58 -60.81 -15.16
CA GLU A 125 25.68 -61.77 -15.26
C GLU A 125 25.52 -62.61 -16.54
N ASN A 126 26.36 -62.35 -17.54
CA ASN A 126 26.51 -63.25 -18.68
C ASN A 126 27.37 -64.45 -18.25
N LYS A 127 26.69 -65.58 -18.07
CA LYS A 127 27.31 -66.89 -17.85
C LYS A 127 27.86 -67.41 -19.19
N ALA A 128 29.15 -67.68 -19.22
CA ALA A 128 29.84 -68.32 -20.34
C ALA A 128 29.32 -69.75 -20.59
N ALA A 129 29.12 -70.09 -21.86
CA ALA A 129 29.18 -71.46 -22.40
C ALA A 129 29.49 -71.38 -23.91
#